data_AF-A0A7X8MXC6-F1
#
_entry.id   AF-A0A7X8MXC6-F1
#
_cell.length_a   1.000
_cell.length_b   1.000
_cell.length_c   1.000
_cell.angle_alpha   90.00
_cell.angle_beta   90.00
_cell.angle_gamma   90.00
#
_symmetry.space_group_name_H-M   'P 1'
#
loop_
_entity.id
_entity.type
_entity.pdbx_description
1 polymer ?
#
loop_
_entity_poly.entity_id
_entity_poly.type
_entity_poly.pdbx_seq_one_letter_code
_entity_poly.pdbx_strand_id
1 'polypeptide(L)'
;MSDKFEKATGRDINGWMEFMREHGDPHEFSHQELVKLASRGGASDWWSQGIAVEIERMIGRRQVGQTVTGSINASVTKTVPGEWTDVFEEFVAFMESRQLADAPRITATEKWRYWRADLADGSQVSVDVSDAKGKTRLSAKIDKLLTMEDRDRVKEEWRALLTEFSVTVT
;
A
#
# COMPACT_ATOMS: atom_id res chain seq x y z
N MET A 1 -22.26 -1.74 -15.40
CA MET A 1 -21.80 -1.88 -14.01
C MET A 1 -21.45 -0.49 -13.53
N SER A 2 -22.09 -0.01 -12.46
CA SER A 2 -21.86 1.32 -11.90
C SER A 2 -20.56 1.35 -11.09
N ASP A 3 -19.64 2.25 -11.43
CA ASP A 3 -18.37 2.44 -10.73
C ASP A 3 -18.61 2.99 -9.31
N LYS A 4 -17.69 2.76 -8.38
CA LYS A 4 -17.76 3.21 -6.98
C LYS A 4 -18.06 4.72 -6.85
N PHE A 5 -17.64 5.53 -7.82
CA PHE A 5 -17.89 6.97 -7.86
C PHE A 5 -19.35 7.30 -8.16
N GLU A 6 -19.98 6.59 -9.08
CA GLU A 6 -21.38 6.84 -9.45
C GLU A 6 -22.31 6.54 -8.28
N LYS A 7 -22.08 5.43 -7.59
CA LYS A 7 -22.86 5.06 -6.39
C LYS A 7 -22.76 6.09 -5.27
N ALA A 8 -21.63 6.79 -5.17
CA ALA A 8 -21.35 7.66 -4.03
C ALA A 8 -21.55 9.15 -4.31
N THR A 9 -21.44 9.55 -5.58
CA THR A 9 -21.47 10.96 -5.99
C THR A 9 -22.58 11.26 -7.01
N GLY A 10 -23.30 10.23 -7.48
CA GLY A 10 -24.30 10.36 -8.53
C GLY A 10 -23.71 10.56 -9.94
N ARG A 11 -22.38 10.52 -10.07
CA ARG A 11 -21.64 10.70 -11.32
C ARG A 11 -20.51 9.69 -11.42
N ASP A 12 -20.41 9.00 -12.54
CA ASP A 12 -19.32 8.06 -12.80
C ASP A 12 -18.00 8.79 -13.07
N ILE A 13 -16.88 8.06 -13.12
CA ILE A 13 -15.58 8.72 -13.27
C ILE A 13 -15.41 9.42 -14.63
N ASN A 14 -16.05 8.92 -15.69
CA ASN A 14 -16.02 9.57 -17.00
C ASN A 14 -16.78 10.90 -16.99
N GLY A 15 -17.94 10.96 -16.34
CA GLY A 15 -18.67 12.22 -16.14
C GLY A 15 -17.89 13.21 -15.28
N TRP A 16 -17.11 12.74 -14.31
CA TRP A 16 -16.18 13.61 -13.56
C TRP A 16 -15.05 14.14 -14.44
N MET A 17 -14.48 13.30 -15.30
CA MET A 17 -13.46 13.71 -16.26
C MET A 17 -13.99 14.75 -17.26
N GLU A 18 -15.23 14.58 -17.76
CA GLU A 18 -15.88 15.56 -18.62
C GLU A 18 -16.10 16.89 -17.90
N PHE A 19 -16.59 16.87 -16.66
CA PHE A 19 -16.73 18.07 -15.85
C PHE A 19 -15.39 18.78 -15.60
N MET A 20 -14.29 18.06 -15.40
CA MET A 20 -12.97 18.71 -15.32
C MET A 20 -12.61 19.38 -16.64
N ARG A 21 -12.85 18.71 -17.78
CA ARG A 21 -12.61 19.26 -19.12
C ARG A 21 -13.41 20.53 -19.41
N GLU A 22 -14.61 20.66 -18.85
CA GLU A 22 -15.40 21.90 -18.96
C GLU A 22 -14.73 23.11 -18.28
N HIS A 23 -13.84 22.87 -17.31
CA HIS A 23 -13.15 23.91 -16.57
C HIS A 23 -11.72 24.17 -17.06
N GLY A 24 -11.18 23.33 -17.95
CA GLY A 24 -9.82 23.43 -18.51
C GLY A 24 -9.22 22.06 -18.81
N ASP A 25 -7.97 22.01 -19.28
CA ASP A 25 -7.28 20.75 -19.57
C ASP A 25 -6.92 20.02 -18.25
N PRO A 26 -7.43 18.79 -18.00
CA PRO A 26 -7.07 18.01 -16.83
C PRO A 26 -5.56 17.76 -16.67
N HIS A 27 -4.78 17.79 -17.75
CA HIS A 27 -3.32 17.67 -17.70
C HIS A 27 -2.64 18.87 -17.02
N GLU A 28 -3.24 20.05 -17.07
CA GLU A 28 -2.67 21.29 -16.52
C GLU A 28 -3.02 21.50 -15.04
N PHE A 29 -4.08 20.86 -14.54
CA PHE A 29 -4.49 21.02 -13.14
C PHE A 29 -3.54 20.33 -12.15
N SER A 30 -3.14 21.03 -11.10
CA SER A 30 -2.53 20.39 -9.93
C SER A 30 -3.53 19.46 -9.23
N HIS A 31 -3.01 18.54 -8.41
CA HIS A 31 -3.85 17.67 -7.58
C HIS A 31 -4.85 18.46 -6.74
N GLN A 32 -4.40 19.56 -6.12
CA GLN A 32 -5.27 20.41 -5.29
C GLN A 32 -6.37 21.09 -6.10
N GLU A 33 -6.11 21.45 -7.36
CA GLU A 33 -7.11 22.02 -8.25
C GLU A 33 -8.16 20.99 -8.66
N LEU A 34 -7.75 19.76 -8.98
CA LEU A 34 -8.68 18.65 -9.25
C LEU A 34 -9.59 18.36 -8.05
N VAL A 35 -9.04 18.33 -6.82
CA VAL A 35 -9.82 18.14 -5.59
C VAL A 35 -10.81 19.30 -5.38
N LYS A 36 -10.37 20.54 -5.57
CA LYS A 36 -11.25 21.73 -5.44
C LYS A 36 -12.37 21.72 -6.47
N LEU A 37 -12.08 21.35 -7.72
CA LEU A 37 -13.09 21.24 -8.77
C LEU A 37 -14.10 20.14 -8.44
N ALA A 38 -13.65 18.96 -8.00
CA ALA A 38 -14.56 17.87 -7.61
C ALA A 38 -15.48 18.30 -6.45
N SER A 39 -14.95 18.99 -5.45
CA SER A 39 -15.71 19.54 -4.33
C SER A 39 -16.73 20.59 -4.78
N ARG A 40 -16.34 21.51 -5.67
CA ARG A 40 -17.28 22.49 -6.29
C ARG A 40 -18.37 21.82 -7.10
N GLY A 41 -18.08 20.67 -7.72
CA GLY A 41 -19.05 19.83 -8.42
C GLY A 41 -19.95 19.02 -7.49
N GLY A 42 -19.83 19.14 -6.17
CA GLY A 42 -20.71 18.52 -5.18
C GLY A 42 -20.19 17.20 -4.58
N ALA A 43 -18.95 16.79 -4.89
CA ALA A 43 -18.34 15.65 -4.20
C ALA A 43 -17.95 16.02 -2.76
N SER A 44 -18.11 15.10 -1.82
CA SER A 44 -17.60 15.30 -0.44
C SER A 44 -16.07 15.32 -0.41
N ASP A 45 -15.47 15.81 0.68
CA ASP A 45 -14.01 15.91 0.83
C ASP A 45 -13.29 14.57 0.57
N TRP A 46 -13.85 13.48 1.10
CA TRP A 46 -13.33 12.13 0.89
C TRP A 46 -13.38 11.70 -0.58
N TRP A 47 -14.51 11.93 -1.25
CA TRP A 47 -14.68 11.53 -2.66
C TRP A 47 -13.90 12.43 -3.62
N SER A 48 -13.74 13.71 -3.29
CA SER A 48 -12.96 14.67 -4.09
C SER A 48 -11.51 14.24 -4.23
N GLN A 49 -10.89 13.75 -3.16
CA GLN A 49 -9.55 13.15 -3.18
C GLN A 49 -9.50 11.93 -4.10
N GLY A 50 -10.47 11.02 -3.98
CA GLY A 50 -10.54 9.82 -4.80
C GLY A 50 -10.74 10.10 -6.30
N ILE A 51 -11.58 11.09 -6.63
CA ILE A 51 -11.83 11.52 -8.01
C ILE A 51 -10.55 12.12 -8.61
N ALA A 52 -9.88 13.02 -7.90
CA ALA A 52 -8.63 13.61 -8.35
C ALA A 52 -7.57 12.54 -8.64
N VAL A 53 -7.40 11.56 -7.74
CA VAL A 53 -6.47 10.44 -7.93
C VAL A 53 -6.81 9.62 -9.18
N GLU A 54 -8.09 9.33 -9.42
CA GLU A 54 -8.48 8.50 -10.55
C GLU A 54 -8.38 9.25 -11.88
N ILE A 55 -8.71 10.55 -11.90
CA ILE A 55 -8.49 11.41 -13.07
C ILE A 55 -7.00 11.49 -13.40
N GLU A 56 -6.14 11.71 -12.40
CA GLU A 56 -4.68 11.69 -12.58
C GLU A 56 -4.17 10.36 -13.18
N ARG A 57 -4.80 9.23 -12.82
CA ARG A 57 -4.49 7.92 -13.42
C ARG A 57 -4.92 7.84 -14.87
N MET A 58 -6.14 8.25 -15.18
CA MET A 58 -6.70 8.21 -16.53
C MET A 58 -5.90 9.06 -17.52
N ILE A 59 -5.37 10.20 -17.07
CA ILE A 59 -4.51 11.08 -17.89
C ILE A 59 -3.02 10.70 -17.86
N GLY A 60 -2.69 9.55 -17.26
CA GLY A 60 -1.32 9.01 -17.24
C GLY A 60 -0.36 9.75 -16.31
N ARG A 61 -0.83 10.69 -15.48
CA ARG A 61 0.00 11.41 -14.49
C ARG A 61 0.33 10.58 -13.26
N ARG A 62 -0.41 9.49 -13.02
CA ARG A 62 -0.22 8.63 -11.84
C ARG A 62 -0.40 7.16 -12.20
N GLN A 63 0.62 6.35 -11.96
CA GLN A 63 0.45 4.89 -11.95
C GLN A 63 -0.02 4.41 -10.58
N VAL A 64 -0.73 3.28 -10.54
CA VAL A 64 -1.31 2.69 -9.31
C VAL A 64 -0.20 2.25 -8.35
N GLY A 65 0.28 3.13 -7.47
CA GLY A 65 1.35 2.82 -6.49
C GLY A 65 2.36 3.94 -6.26
N GLN A 66 2.25 5.04 -7.00
CA GLN A 66 3.19 6.15 -6.94
C GLN A 66 2.77 7.20 -5.89
N THR A 67 3.69 7.50 -4.95
CA THR A 67 3.58 8.66 -4.06
C THR A 67 3.99 9.94 -4.80
N VAL A 68 3.56 11.10 -4.30
CA VAL A 68 3.85 12.42 -4.91
C VAL A 68 5.36 12.72 -5.00
N THR A 69 6.20 12.01 -4.24
CA THR A 69 7.67 12.17 -4.22
C THR A 69 8.41 11.17 -5.11
N GLY A 70 7.71 10.24 -5.77
CA GLY A 70 8.33 9.20 -6.60
C GLY A 70 8.75 7.93 -5.85
N SER A 71 8.54 7.82 -4.53
CA SER A 71 8.77 6.55 -3.82
C SER A 71 7.65 5.56 -4.11
N ILE A 72 8.02 4.35 -4.53
CA ILE A 72 7.11 3.22 -4.78
C ILE A 72 7.20 2.29 -3.57
N ASN A 73 6.03 1.85 -3.08
CA ASN A 73 5.95 0.91 -1.97
C ASN A 73 4.99 -0.23 -2.26
N ALA A 74 5.30 -1.38 -1.66
CA ALA A 74 4.44 -2.54 -1.61
C ALA A 74 4.06 -2.81 -0.15
N SER A 75 2.82 -3.25 0.07
CA SER A 75 2.41 -3.76 1.38
C SER A 75 1.62 -5.05 1.20
N VAL A 76 1.92 -6.01 2.08
CA VAL A 76 1.20 -7.27 2.18
C VAL A 76 0.92 -7.57 3.65
N THR A 77 -0.21 -8.20 3.91
CA THR A 77 -0.57 -8.65 5.24
C THR A 77 -0.98 -10.10 5.22
N LYS A 78 -0.72 -10.80 6.31
CA LYS A 78 -1.15 -12.19 6.53
C LYS A 78 -1.59 -12.34 7.97
N THR A 79 -2.63 -13.11 8.20
CA THR A 79 -3.11 -13.42 9.56
C THR A 79 -2.87 -14.89 9.84
N VAL A 80 -2.26 -15.18 10.98
CA VAL A 80 -1.87 -16.51 11.47
C VAL A 80 -2.45 -16.73 12.87
N PRO A 81 -2.69 -17.99 13.31
CA PRO A 81 -2.99 -18.26 14.71
C PRO A 81 -1.78 -17.94 15.60
N GLY A 82 -2.00 -17.83 16.91
CA GLY A 82 -0.93 -17.59 17.88
C GLY A 82 -0.90 -16.17 18.45
N GLU A 83 -0.17 -16.03 19.56
CA GLU A 83 0.05 -14.77 20.27
C GLU A 83 1.10 -13.92 19.51
N TRP A 84 0.93 -12.60 19.50
CA TRP A 84 1.66 -11.73 18.58
C TRP A 84 3.17 -11.62 18.89
N THR A 85 3.57 -11.79 20.14
CA THR A 85 4.97 -11.85 20.54
C THR A 85 5.64 -13.16 20.13
N ASP A 86 4.98 -14.30 20.36
CA ASP A 86 5.48 -15.62 19.95
C ASP A 86 5.61 -15.71 18.42
N VAL A 87 4.57 -15.31 17.70
CA VAL A 87 4.55 -15.27 16.23
C VAL A 87 5.67 -14.39 15.67
N PHE A 88 6.02 -13.30 16.36
CA PHE A 88 7.14 -12.46 15.94
C PHE A 88 8.48 -13.17 16.08
N GLU A 89 8.70 -13.88 17.19
CA GLU A 89 9.93 -14.63 17.42
C GLU A 89 10.09 -15.77 16.42
N GLU A 90 9.01 -16.49 16.13
CA GLU A 90 8.98 -17.51 15.08
C GLU A 90 9.26 -16.91 13.69
N PHE A 91 8.71 -15.72 13.39
CA PHE A 91 8.99 -15.02 12.14
C PHE A 91 10.45 -14.62 12.03
N VAL A 92 11.07 -14.12 13.11
CA VAL A 92 12.50 -13.78 13.14
C VAL A 92 13.35 -15.03 12.83
N ALA A 93 13.10 -16.14 13.53
CA ALA A 93 13.83 -17.39 13.31
C ALA A 93 13.63 -17.93 11.87
N PHE A 94 12.41 -17.84 11.34
CA PHE A 94 12.11 -18.20 9.96
C PHE A 94 12.93 -17.37 8.97
N MET A 95 13.06 -16.05 9.20
CA MET A 95 13.85 -15.17 8.32
C MET A 95 15.37 -15.39 8.47
N GLU A 96 15.87 -15.67 9.68
CA GLU A 96 17.27 -16.00 9.93
C GLU A 96 17.70 -17.25 9.15
N SER A 97 16.84 -18.27 9.07
CA SER A 97 17.10 -19.50 8.32
C SER A 97 17.27 -19.29 6.81
N ARG A 98 16.79 -18.16 6.27
CA ARG A 98 16.79 -17.84 4.84
C ARG A 98 17.94 -16.96 4.38
N GLN A 99 18.70 -16.38 5.31
CA GLN A 99 19.92 -15.60 5.01
C GLN A 99 19.70 -14.48 3.96
N LEU A 100 18.56 -13.78 4.06
CA LEU A 100 18.01 -12.95 2.96
C LEU A 100 18.75 -11.63 2.67
N ALA A 101 19.61 -11.11 3.57
CA ALA A 101 20.57 -10.02 3.37
C ALA A 101 21.29 -9.70 4.70
N ASP A 102 22.06 -8.61 4.76
CA ASP A 102 22.72 -8.05 5.95
C ASP A 102 21.84 -8.10 7.21
N ALA A 103 22.49 -8.24 8.37
CA ALA A 103 21.84 -8.52 9.66
C ALA A 103 20.62 -7.60 9.91
N PRO A 104 19.41 -8.15 10.09
CA PRO A 104 18.21 -7.36 10.24
C PRO A 104 18.23 -6.56 11.54
N ARG A 105 17.61 -5.38 11.51
CA ARG A 105 17.37 -4.55 12.68
C ARG A 105 16.04 -4.94 13.33
N ILE A 106 16.14 -5.48 14.53
CA ILE A 106 14.97 -5.85 15.34
C ILE A 106 14.72 -4.75 16.38
N THR A 107 13.48 -4.32 16.50
CA THR A 107 13.03 -3.43 17.59
C THR A 107 11.92 -4.14 18.33
N ALA A 108 12.10 -4.41 19.62
CA ALA A 108 11.07 -4.97 20.49
C ALA A 108 10.79 -4.02 21.65
N THR A 109 9.55 -3.58 21.75
CA THR A 109 9.02 -2.77 22.86
C THR A 109 7.76 -3.44 23.41
N GLU A 110 7.27 -3.01 24.57
CA GLU A 110 6.05 -3.56 25.19
C GLU A 110 4.82 -3.52 24.28
N LYS A 111 4.77 -2.57 23.34
CA LYS A 111 3.60 -2.36 22.45
C LYS A 111 3.84 -2.73 21.00
N TRP A 112 5.11 -2.82 20.57
CA TRP A 112 5.45 -2.95 19.17
C TRP A 112 6.69 -3.80 18.98
N ARG A 113 6.63 -4.71 18.01
CA ARG A 113 7.78 -5.45 17.51
C ARG A 113 7.92 -5.22 16.02
N TYR A 114 9.11 -4.84 15.60
CA TYR A 114 9.47 -4.57 14.21
C TYR A 114 10.69 -5.38 13.83
N TRP A 115 10.62 -6.02 12.67
CA TRP A 115 11.77 -6.59 11.98
C TRP A 115 12.03 -5.76 10.73
N ARG A 116 13.24 -5.25 10.55
CA ARG A 116 13.60 -4.40 9.41
C ARG A 116 14.86 -4.88 8.75
N ALA A 117 14.89 -4.88 7.42
CA ALA A 117 16.08 -5.19 6.65
C ALA A 117 16.23 -4.24 5.47
N ASP A 118 17.47 -3.93 5.13
CA ASP A 118 17.84 -3.28 3.88
C ASP A 118 18.13 -4.40 2.86
N LEU A 119 17.51 -4.35 1.68
CA LEU A 119 17.67 -5.35 0.63
C LEU A 119 18.79 -4.93 -0.34
N ALA A 120 19.36 -5.90 -1.05
CA ALA A 120 20.51 -5.68 -1.94
C ALA A 120 20.23 -4.71 -3.10
N ASP A 121 18.96 -4.56 -3.49
CA ASP A 121 18.49 -3.62 -4.51
C ASP A 121 18.29 -2.19 -3.98
N GLY A 122 18.60 -1.94 -2.70
CA GLY A 122 18.44 -0.65 -2.03
C GLY A 122 17.02 -0.40 -1.48
N SER A 123 16.09 -1.33 -1.69
CA SER A 123 14.78 -1.28 -1.08
C SER A 123 14.84 -1.63 0.41
N GLN A 124 13.82 -1.23 1.17
CA GLN A 124 13.78 -1.44 2.62
C GLN A 124 12.50 -2.14 3.02
N VAL A 125 12.62 -3.20 3.81
CA VAL A 125 11.47 -3.90 4.37
C VAL A 125 11.31 -3.63 5.86
N SER A 126 10.07 -3.47 6.27
CA SER A 126 9.64 -3.41 7.66
C SER A 126 8.47 -4.38 7.84
N VAL A 127 8.61 -5.30 8.78
CA VAL A 127 7.54 -6.22 9.20
C VAL A 127 7.16 -5.90 10.63
N ASP A 128 5.86 -5.76 10.87
CA ASP A 128 5.27 -5.64 12.20
C ASP A 128 4.21 -6.71 12.44
N VAL A 129 3.95 -6.96 13.73
CA VAL A 129 2.94 -7.88 14.23
C VAL A 129 1.94 -7.11 15.08
N SER A 130 0.67 -7.52 15.01
CA SER A 130 -0.41 -6.91 15.78
C SER A 130 -1.48 -7.95 16.14
N ASP A 131 -2.12 -7.78 17.29
CA ASP A 131 -3.28 -8.60 17.64
C ASP A 131 -4.42 -8.38 16.64
N ALA A 132 -5.01 -9.49 16.22
CA ALA A 132 -6.13 -9.57 15.31
C ALA A 132 -7.21 -10.49 15.87
N LYS A 133 -7.76 -10.15 17.05
CA LYS A 133 -8.90 -10.84 17.69
C LYS A 133 -8.60 -12.31 17.99
N GLY A 134 -7.56 -12.57 18.78
CA GLY A 134 -7.15 -13.95 19.14
C GLY A 134 -6.38 -14.66 18.02
N LYS A 135 -5.86 -13.89 17.08
CA LYS A 135 -4.92 -14.28 16.03
C LYS A 135 -3.88 -13.18 15.91
N THR A 136 -2.83 -13.41 15.16
CA THR A 136 -1.81 -12.38 14.89
C THR A 136 -1.85 -11.98 13.42
N ARG A 137 -1.83 -10.66 13.16
CA ARG A 137 -1.61 -10.11 11.82
C ARG A 137 -0.14 -9.71 11.68
N LEU A 138 0.53 -10.27 10.69
CA LEU A 138 1.80 -9.78 10.16
C LEU A 138 1.54 -8.77 9.05
N SER A 139 2.23 -7.64 9.09
CA SER A 139 2.19 -6.60 8.07
C SER A 139 3.60 -6.34 7.56
N ALA A 140 3.87 -6.66 6.30
CA ALA A 140 5.13 -6.33 5.65
C ALA A 140 4.94 -5.10 4.74
N LYS A 141 5.80 -4.11 4.92
CA LYS A 141 5.91 -2.92 4.09
C LYS A 141 7.30 -2.88 3.45
N ILE A 142 7.34 -2.79 2.12
CA ILE A 142 8.56 -2.61 1.34
C ILE A 142 8.52 -1.21 0.73
N ASP A 143 9.54 -0.41 1.01
CA ASP A 143 9.67 0.97 0.58
C ASP A 143 10.91 1.14 -0.32
N LYS A 144 11.04 2.31 -0.97
CA LYS A 144 12.12 2.63 -1.91
C LYS A 144 12.23 1.68 -3.11
N LEU A 145 11.10 1.17 -3.60
CA LEU A 145 11.09 0.39 -4.83
C LEU A 145 11.36 1.32 -6.02
N LEU A 146 12.18 0.85 -6.96
CA LEU A 146 12.62 1.64 -8.11
C LEU A 146 11.54 1.72 -9.20
N THR A 147 10.78 0.65 -9.40
CA THR A 147 9.78 0.55 -10.47
C THR A 147 8.45 -0.05 -9.98
N MET A 148 7.41 0.17 -10.79
CA MET A 148 6.09 -0.44 -10.55
C MET A 148 6.11 -1.95 -10.79
N GLU A 149 6.95 -2.42 -11.72
CA GLU A 149 7.17 -3.85 -11.97
C GLU A 149 7.83 -4.51 -10.76
N ASP A 150 8.84 -3.87 -10.16
CA ASP A 150 9.45 -4.34 -8.91
C ASP A 150 8.42 -4.41 -7.79
N ARG A 151 7.50 -3.45 -7.72
CA ARG A 151 6.46 -3.46 -6.70
C ARG A 151 5.53 -4.65 -6.83
N ASP A 152 5.05 -4.95 -8.02
CA ASP A 152 4.14 -6.09 -8.20
C ASP A 152 4.87 -7.41 -7.98
N ARG A 153 6.12 -7.55 -8.49
CA ARG A 153 7.00 -8.69 -8.21
C ARG A 153 7.25 -8.89 -6.71
N VAL A 154 7.73 -7.87 -6.02
CA VAL A 154 8.02 -7.91 -4.56
C VAL A 154 6.75 -8.20 -3.77
N LYS A 155 5.60 -7.66 -4.18
CA LYS A 155 4.33 -7.95 -3.52
C LYS A 155 3.97 -9.44 -3.63
N GLU A 156 4.18 -10.06 -4.78
CA GLU A 156 3.95 -11.50 -4.96
C GLU A 156 4.94 -12.34 -4.16
N GLU A 157 6.23 -12.01 -4.21
CA GLU A 157 7.30 -12.68 -3.44
C GLU A 157 7.00 -12.65 -1.93
N TRP A 158 6.71 -11.47 -1.38
CA TRP A 158 6.40 -11.34 0.05
C TRP A 158 5.06 -11.98 0.44
N ARG A 159 4.09 -12.00 -0.47
CA ARG A 159 2.83 -12.73 -0.23
C ARG A 159 3.05 -14.24 -0.17
N ALA A 160 3.89 -14.77 -1.05
CA ALA A 160 4.28 -16.18 -1.03
C ALA A 160 5.05 -16.51 0.26
N LEU A 161 6.04 -15.68 0.63
CA LEU A 161 6.83 -15.83 1.85
C LEU A 161 5.97 -15.84 3.12
N LEU A 162 5.06 -14.87 3.28
CA LEU A 162 4.16 -14.85 4.45
C LEU A 162 3.17 -16.02 4.43
N THR A 163 2.83 -16.54 3.26
CA THR A 163 1.98 -17.73 3.15
C THR A 163 2.75 -18.99 3.56
N GLU A 164 4.00 -19.12 3.16
CA GLU A 164 4.88 -20.19 3.58
C GLU A 164 5.08 -20.17 5.11
N PHE A 165 5.38 -19.00 5.67
CA PHE A 165 5.44 -18.81 7.12
C PHE A 165 4.12 -19.20 7.79
N SER A 166 2.96 -18.83 7.23
CA SER A 166 1.68 -19.20 7.85
C SER A 166 1.47 -20.71 7.99
N VAL A 167 2.12 -21.53 7.15
CA VAL A 167 2.07 -22.99 7.24
C VAL A 167 2.96 -23.52 8.37
N THR A 168 4.04 -22.81 8.75
CA THR A 168 4.93 -23.24 9.83
C THR A 168 4.35 -22.97 11.23
N VAL A 169 3.43 -22.01 11.33
CA VAL A 169 2.72 -21.63 12.58
C VAL A 169 1.39 -22.38 12.75
N THR A 170 1.12 -23.41 11.93
CA THR A 170 -0.16 -24.14 11.92
C THR A 170 -0.21 -25.23 13.00
#